data_AF-A0A2H9TE39-F1
#
_entry.id   AF-A0A2H9TE39-F1
#
_cell.length_a   1.000
_cell.length_b   1.000
_cell.length_c   1.000
_cell.angle_alpha   90.00
_cell.angle_beta   90.00
_cell.angle_gamma   90.00
#
_symmetry.space_group_name_H-M   'P 1'
#
loop_
_entity.id
_entity.type
_entity.pdbx_description
1 polymer ?
#
loop_
_entity_poly.entity_id
_entity_poly.type
_entity_poly.pdbx_seq_one_letter_code
_entity_poly.pdbx_strand_id
1 'polypeptide(L)'
;MTYVKLDFLGLLKKIFILLKSQLVDLRGLTKGKGLSGPVKRFGITLKAHKSEKGVRRPGSLGPWHPARVTFRAPMAGQLGMFTRIVYNSKIIDLGKSENKEELKNIKNFGNIKTDYVLVKGSVQGPAKRQLIITSPLRETKKQSKQNFELIELR
;
A
#
# COMPACT_ATOMS: atom_id res chain seq x y z
N MET A 1 11.34 2.59 -6.05
CA MET A 1 10.25 2.12 -6.93
C MET A 1 9.65 0.83 -6.39
N THR A 2 8.38 0.54 -6.66
CA THR A 2 7.79 -0.78 -6.36
C THR A 2 7.35 -1.46 -7.66
N TYR A 3 7.83 -2.69 -7.88
CA TYR A 3 7.49 -3.53 -9.01
C TYR A 3 6.32 -4.43 -8.64
N VAL A 4 5.23 -4.39 -9.42
CA VAL A 4 4.07 -5.26 -9.21
C VAL A 4 4.12 -6.38 -10.25
N LYS A 5 4.21 -7.63 -9.78
CA LYS A 5 4.05 -8.82 -10.62
C LYS A 5 2.58 -8.93 -11.02
N LEU A 6 2.30 -8.97 -12.32
CA LEU A 6 0.97 -9.26 -12.85
C LEU A 6 0.86 -10.75 -13.17
N ASP A 7 0.13 -11.48 -12.33
CA ASP A 7 -0.31 -12.83 -12.67
C ASP A 7 -1.69 -12.72 -13.36
N PHE A 8 -1.72 -12.84 -14.68
CA PHE A 8 -2.96 -12.91 -15.47
C PHE A 8 -3.23 -14.35 -15.91
N LEU A 9 -4.27 -14.97 -15.35
CA LEU A 9 -4.95 -16.08 -16.01
C LEU A 9 -5.83 -15.47 -17.11
N GLY A 10 -5.30 -15.36 -18.32
CA GLY A 10 -6.01 -15.01 -19.55
C GLY A 10 -6.52 -13.55 -19.68
N LEU A 11 -5.77 -12.69 -20.38
CA LEU A 11 -6.28 -11.74 -21.41
C LEU A 11 -5.17 -10.73 -21.80
N LEU A 12 -4.55 -10.92 -22.96
CA LEU A 12 -3.70 -9.92 -23.64
C LEU A 12 -4.41 -8.56 -23.86
N LYS A 13 -5.76 -8.53 -23.85
CA LYS A 13 -6.57 -7.31 -24.04
C LYS A 13 -6.61 -6.36 -22.82
N LYS A 14 -6.26 -6.79 -21.60
CA LYS A 14 -6.40 -5.94 -20.39
C LYS A 14 -5.24 -4.97 -20.16
N ILE A 15 -4.03 -5.28 -20.61
CA ILE A 15 -2.89 -4.35 -20.51
C ILE A 15 -3.12 -3.10 -21.39
N PHE A 16 -3.73 -3.27 -22.56
CA PHE A 16 -4.02 -2.18 -23.49
C PHE A 16 -5.03 -1.15 -22.95
N ILE A 17 -6.02 -1.58 -22.15
CA ILE A 17 -6.97 -0.64 -21.51
C ILE A 17 -6.29 0.20 -20.42
N LEU A 18 -5.24 -0.35 -19.79
CA LEU A 18 -4.42 0.34 -18.79
C LEU A 18 -3.54 1.41 -19.44
N LEU A 19 -3.00 1.12 -20.63
CA LEU A 19 -2.15 2.02 -21.41
C LEU A 19 -2.85 3.32 -21.83
N LYS A 20 -4.17 3.32 -22.04
CA LYS A 20 -4.93 4.54 -22.34
C LYS A 20 -5.04 5.49 -21.14
N SER A 21 -4.94 4.98 -19.92
CA SER A 21 -5.08 5.76 -18.69
C SER A 21 -3.72 5.96 -18.04
N GLN A 22 -3.23 7.20 -18.00
CA GLN A 22 -1.95 7.52 -17.36
C GLN A 22 -1.96 7.25 -15.83
N LEU A 23 -3.15 7.21 -15.23
CA LEU A 23 -3.39 6.95 -13.81
C LEU A 23 -4.12 5.63 -13.61
N VAL A 24 -3.88 4.97 -12.48
CA VAL A 24 -4.54 3.74 -12.07
C VAL A 24 -4.86 3.73 -10.58
N ASP A 25 -5.88 2.96 -10.22
CA ASP A 25 -6.18 2.67 -8.81
C ASP A 25 -5.69 1.27 -8.46
N LEU A 26 -4.95 1.17 -7.35
CA LEU A 26 -4.36 -0.08 -6.88
C LEU A 26 -5.11 -0.56 -5.64
N ARG A 27 -5.77 -1.71 -5.75
CA ARG A 27 -6.54 -2.32 -4.66
C ARG A 27 -5.82 -3.55 -4.15
N GLY A 28 -5.72 -3.66 -2.83
CA GLY A 28 -5.06 -4.81 -2.21
C GLY A 28 -5.16 -4.85 -0.70
N LEU A 29 -4.44 -5.82 -0.13
CA LEU A 29 -4.34 -6.02 1.31
C LEU A 29 -3.01 -5.49 1.83
N THR A 30 -3.06 -4.65 2.85
CA THR A 30 -1.86 -4.12 3.51
C THR A 30 -1.03 -5.23 4.17
N LYS A 31 0.26 -4.96 4.45
CA LYS A 31 1.09 -5.88 5.26
C LYS A 31 0.43 -6.14 6.62
N GLY A 32 0.28 -7.40 7.00
CA GLY A 32 -0.21 -7.80 8.31
C GLY A 32 0.85 -7.54 9.37
N LYS A 33 0.44 -7.05 10.55
CA LYS A 33 1.29 -6.81 11.73
C LYS A 33 0.76 -7.54 12.97
N GLY A 34 -0.27 -8.37 12.84
CA GLY A 34 -0.89 -9.14 13.92
C GLY A 34 -1.59 -8.26 14.97
N LEU A 35 -1.71 -8.80 16.19
CA LEU A 35 -2.24 -8.07 17.33
C LEU A 35 -1.25 -6.98 17.75
N SER A 36 -1.67 -5.72 17.65
CA SER A 36 -0.87 -4.55 18.01
C SER A 36 -1.53 -3.78 19.12
N GLY A 37 -0.71 -3.25 20.04
CA GLY A 37 -1.16 -2.34 21.09
C GLY A 37 -1.68 -1.00 20.55
N PRO A 38 -2.43 -0.25 21.37
CA PRO A 38 -3.13 0.97 20.95
C PRO A 38 -2.19 2.08 20.44
N VAL A 39 -0.98 2.18 21.01
CA VAL A 39 0.07 3.12 20.56
C VAL A 39 0.42 2.90 19.09
N LYS A 40 0.76 1.68 18.70
CA LYS A 40 1.19 1.38 17.32
C LYS A 40 -0.01 1.35 16.35
N ARG A 41 -1.20 1.02 16.84
CA ARG A 41 -2.42 0.87 16.04
C ARG A 41 -3.08 2.21 15.72
N PHE A 42 -3.17 3.11 16.70
CA PHE A 42 -3.86 4.40 16.60
C PHE A 42 -2.92 5.61 16.63
N GLY A 43 -1.63 5.43 16.92
CA GLY A 43 -0.67 6.54 16.98
C GLY A 43 -0.79 7.42 18.21
N ILE A 44 -1.36 6.90 19.32
CA ILE A 44 -1.43 7.66 20.58
C ILE A 44 -0.04 7.87 21.18
N THR A 45 0.15 8.98 21.90
CA THR A 45 1.38 9.27 22.62
C THR A 45 1.61 8.30 23.77
N LEU A 46 2.87 8.12 24.16
CA LEU A 46 3.25 7.34 25.33
C LEU A 46 2.91 8.10 26.62
N LYS A 47 2.57 7.36 27.67
CA LYS A 47 2.49 7.94 29.01
C LYS A 47 3.88 8.32 29.55
N ALA A 48 3.93 9.02 30.69
CA ALA A 48 5.19 9.31 31.37
C ALA A 48 5.94 8.03 31.79
N HIS A 49 7.27 8.09 31.87
CA HIS A 49 8.12 6.92 32.16
C HIS A 49 7.77 6.23 33.50
N LYS A 50 7.37 7.01 34.52
CA LYS A 50 6.97 6.52 35.86
C LYS A 50 5.49 6.12 35.96
N SER A 51 4.81 5.91 34.84
CA SER A 51 3.39 5.53 34.87
C SER A 51 3.23 4.10 35.37
N GLU A 52 2.44 3.95 36.42
CA GLU A 52 2.05 2.64 36.92
C GLU A 52 1.22 1.87 35.86
N LYS A 53 1.34 0.54 35.87
CA LYS A 53 0.59 -0.37 34.96
C LYS A 53 0.88 -0.13 33.47
N GLY A 54 2.04 0.42 33.15
CA GLY A 54 2.66 0.41 31.83
C GLY A 54 2.46 1.68 31.00
N VAL A 55 3.50 1.98 30.23
CA VAL A 55 3.62 3.24 29.47
C VAL A 55 2.84 3.23 28.14
N ARG A 56 2.68 2.05 27.52
CA ARG A 56 2.16 1.89 26.15
C ARG A 56 0.64 1.63 26.11
N ARG A 57 -0.12 2.36 26.93
CA ARG A 57 -1.58 2.22 27.10
C ARG A 57 -2.27 3.59 27.03
N PRO A 58 -3.54 3.66 26.62
CA PRO A 58 -4.30 4.89 26.70
C PRO A 58 -4.39 5.41 28.14
N GLY A 59 -4.50 6.73 28.29
CA GLY A 59 -4.73 7.44 29.55
C GLY A 59 -6.05 7.04 30.19
N SER A 60 -7.11 7.61 29.66
CA SER A 60 -8.50 7.26 29.94
C SER A 60 -9.15 6.63 28.70
N LEU A 61 -10.05 5.67 28.90
CA LEU A 61 -10.84 5.06 27.81
C LEU A 61 -12.15 5.84 27.53
N GLY A 62 -12.58 6.69 28.45
CA GLY A 62 -13.81 7.47 28.34
C GLY A 62 -14.22 8.15 29.65
N PRO A 63 -15.22 9.02 29.62
CA PRO A 63 -15.85 9.61 30.81
C PRO A 63 -16.70 8.56 31.56
N TRP A 64 -17.21 8.92 32.74
CA TRP A 64 -18.11 8.06 33.53
C TRP A 64 -19.42 7.77 32.77
N HIS A 65 -20.09 8.81 32.28
CA HIS A 65 -21.33 8.69 31.50
C HIS A 65 -21.02 9.02 30.04
N PRO A 66 -21.31 8.13 29.06
CA PRO A 66 -22.03 6.86 29.17
C PRO A 66 -21.19 5.74 29.81
N ALA A 67 -21.84 4.86 30.58
CA ALA A 67 -21.21 3.74 31.30
C ALA A 67 -20.80 2.57 30.38
N ARG A 68 -20.12 2.87 29.27
CA ARG A 68 -19.59 1.91 28.31
C ARG A 68 -18.39 2.46 27.56
N VAL A 69 -17.46 1.58 27.19
CA VAL A 69 -16.36 1.95 26.30
C VAL A 69 -16.91 2.16 24.89
N THR A 70 -16.68 3.35 24.32
CA THR A 70 -17.12 3.67 22.96
C THR A 70 -16.17 3.04 21.93
N PHE A 71 -16.68 2.75 20.72
CA PHE A 71 -15.86 2.22 19.62
C PHE A 71 -14.74 3.16 19.16
N ARG A 72 -14.81 4.44 19.56
CA ARG A 72 -13.77 5.46 19.29
C ARG A 72 -12.56 5.31 20.21
N ALA A 73 -12.71 4.63 21.35
CA ALA A 73 -11.61 4.45 22.30
C ALA A 73 -10.48 3.62 21.65
N PRO A 74 -9.22 4.07 21.72
CA PRO A 74 -8.11 3.37 21.08
C PRO A 74 -7.75 2.11 21.87
N MET A 75 -8.17 0.95 21.37
CA MET A 75 -7.91 -0.36 21.98
C MET A 75 -6.90 -1.20 21.19
N ALA A 76 -6.21 -2.12 21.87
CA ALA A 76 -5.38 -3.12 21.19
C ALA A 76 -6.21 -3.98 20.22
N GLY A 77 -5.58 -4.48 19.17
CA GLY A 77 -6.24 -5.39 18.23
C GLY A 77 -5.46 -5.56 16.94
N GLN A 78 -6.10 -6.16 15.94
CA GLN A 78 -5.47 -6.43 14.65
C GLN A 78 -4.98 -5.13 13.99
N LEU A 79 -3.76 -5.17 13.47
CA LEU A 79 -3.18 -4.12 12.64
C LEU A 79 -2.68 -4.72 11.32
N GLY A 80 -3.10 -4.13 10.21
CA GLY A 80 -2.75 -4.59 8.88
C GLY A 80 -3.65 -5.72 8.39
N MET A 81 -3.33 -6.26 7.21
CA MET A 81 -4.24 -7.13 6.44
C MET A 81 -5.61 -6.49 6.14
N PHE A 82 -5.67 -5.17 6.04
CA PHE A 82 -6.88 -4.43 5.69
C PHE A 82 -6.97 -4.24 4.18
N THR A 83 -8.19 -4.26 3.65
CA THR A 83 -8.47 -3.85 2.27
C THR A 83 -8.29 -2.34 2.17
N ARG A 84 -7.37 -1.93 1.29
CA ARG A 84 -7.07 -0.53 1.01
C ARG A 84 -6.91 -0.32 -0.48
N ILE A 85 -7.26 0.87 -0.92
CA ILE A 85 -7.14 1.34 -2.30
C ILE A 85 -6.21 2.54 -2.30
N VAL A 86 -5.20 2.54 -3.17
CA VAL A 86 -4.43 3.73 -3.51
C VAL A 86 -5.01 4.28 -4.79
N TYR A 87 -5.47 5.52 -4.73
CA TYR A 87 -6.06 6.20 -5.87
C TYR A 87 -5.01 7.00 -6.65
N ASN A 88 -5.23 7.15 -7.96
CA ASN A 88 -4.46 8.04 -8.82
C ASN A 88 -2.94 7.78 -8.82
N SER A 89 -2.55 6.52 -8.78
CA SER A 89 -1.17 6.12 -8.96
C SER A 89 -0.77 6.27 -10.42
N LYS A 90 0.32 6.99 -10.71
CA LYS A 90 0.78 7.20 -12.09
C LYS A 90 1.63 6.02 -12.57
N ILE A 91 1.35 5.52 -13.77
CA ILE A 91 2.20 4.56 -14.46
C ILE A 91 3.41 5.31 -15.02
N ILE A 92 4.61 4.84 -14.69
CA ILE A 92 5.88 5.38 -15.18
C ILE A 92 6.28 4.62 -16.45
N ASP A 93 6.24 3.29 -16.38
CA ASP A 93 6.69 2.42 -17.46
C ASP A 93 5.87 1.13 -17.48
N LEU A 94 5.74 0.56 -18.67
CA LEU A 94 5.04 -0.70 -18.91
C LEU A 94 5.74 -1.42 -20.06
N GLY A 95 6.02 -2.70 -19.87
CA GLY A 95 6.64 -3.48 -20.93
C GLY A 95 6.92 -4.92 -20.56
N LYS A 96 7.63 -5.59 -21.47
CA LYS A 96 8.18 -6.93 -21.27
C LYS A 96 9.48 -6.84 -20.49
N SER A 97 9.76 -7.84 -19.65
CA SER A 97 10.98 -7.87 -18.82
C SER A 97 12.27 -8.24 -19.58
N GLU A 98 12.17 -8.55 -20.88
CA GLU A 98 13.30 -8.93 -21.71
C GLU A 98 14.33 -7.78 -21.74
N ASN A 99 15.60 -8.10 -21.43
CA ASN A 99 16.76 -7.20 -21.45
C ASN A 99 16.88 -6.09 -20.40
N LYS A 100 16.03 -6.03 -19.36
CA LYS A 100 16.23 -5.09 -18.24
C LYS A 100 16.96 -5.74 -17.06
N GLU A 101 18.22 -5.34 -16.83
CA GLU A 101 19.02 -5.84 -15.71
C GLU A 101 18.45 -5.45 -14.34
N GLU A 102 17.85 -4.27 -14.25
CA GLU A 102 17.21 -3.70 -13.06
C GLU A 102 16.02 -4.54 -12.53
N LEU A 103 15.44 -5.38 -13.39
CA LEU A 103 14.34 -6.28 -13.04
C LEU A 103 14.81 -7.65 -12.52
N LYS A 104 16.12 -7.83 -12.41
CA LYS A 104 16.77 -9.01 -11.81
C LYS A 104 17.10 -8.73 -10.33
N ASN A 105 17.12 -9.78 -9.52
CA ASN A 105 17.53 -9.77 -8.12
C ASN A 105 16.74 -8.83 -7.18
N ILE A 106 15.40 -8.78 -7.34
CA ILE A 106 14.57 -7.98 -6.43
C ILE A 106 14.47 -8.67 -5.06
N LYS A 107 14.79 -7.94 -3.99
CA LYS A 107 14.72 -8.42 -2.61
C LYS A 107 13.35 -9.01 -2.27
N ASN A 108 13.35 -10.24 -1.74
CA ASN A 108 12.16 -11.01 -1.36
C ASN A 108 11.19 -11.32 -2.53
N PHE A 109 11.65 -11.20 -3.79
CA PHE A 109 10.86 -11.56 -4.96
C PHE A 109 11.66 -12.46 -5.92
N GLY A 110 12.82 -11.99 -6.40
CA GLY A 110 13.66 -12.65 -7.41
C GLY A 110 13.64 -11.90 -8.74
N ASN A 111 13.78 -12.62 -9.85
CA ASN A 111 13.81 -12.05 -11.20
C ASN A 111 12.39 -11.98 -11.78
N ILE A 112 12.05 -10.87 -12.44
CA ILE A 112 10.81 -10.75 -13.20
C ILE A 112 11.04 -11.33 -14.60
N LYS A 113 10.22 -12.31 -15.01
CA LYS A 113 10.26 -12.94 -16.34
C LYS A 113 9.04 -12.63 -17.20
N THR A 114 8.07 -11.91 -16.65
CA THR A 114 6.77 -11.60 -17.26
C THR A 114 6.66 -10.10 -17.49
N ASP A 115 5.58 -9.69 -18.15
CA ASP A 115 5.20 -8.29 -18.25
C ASP A 115 5.13 -7.64 -16.86
N TYR A 116 5.53 -6.37 -16.79
CA TYR A 116 5.52 -5.59 -15.57
C TYR A 116 4.90 -4.22 -15.80
N VAL A 117 4.45 -3.65 -14.68
CA VAL A 117 4.01 -2.26 -14.61
C VAL A 117 4.80 -1.58 -13.50
N LEU A 118 5.41 -0.45 -13.86
CA LEU A 118 6.16 0.38 -12.96
C LEU A 118 5.28 1.55 -12.52
N VAL A 119 5.01 1.62 -11.22
CA VAL A 119 4.11 2.62 -10.66
C VAL A 119 4.88 3.58 -9.76
N LYS A 120 4.51 4.86 -9.83
CA LYS A 120 5.04 5.88 -8.91
C LYS A 120 4.62 5.59 -7.47
N GLY A 121 5.60 5.55 -6.58
CA GLY A 121 5.39 5.48 -5.14
C GLY A 121 5.41 4.06 -4.58
N SER A 122 4.62 3.83 -3.53
CA SER A 122 4.49 2.54 -2.85
C SER A 122 3.13 1.91 -3.13
N VAL A 123 3.11 0.59 -3.19
CA VAL A 123 1.89 -0.21 -3.35
C VAL A 123 1.59 -0.99 -2.07
N GLN A 124 0.33 -1.38 -1.93
CA GLN A 124 -0.15 -2.08 -0.75
C GLN A 124 0.33 -3.52 -0.69
N GLY A 125 0.70 -3.94 0.51
CA GLY A 125 1.13 -5.31 0.79
C GLY A 125 2.65 -5.53 0.67
N PRO A 126 3.11 -6.76 0.99
CA PRO A 126 4.48 -7.20 0.78
C PRO A 126 4.72 -7.66 -0.66
N ALA A 127 5.99 -7.90 -0.98
CA ALA A 127 6.38 -8.56 -2.22
C ALA A 127 5.63 -9.91 -2.39
N LYS A 128 5.41 -10.31 -3.65
CA LYS A 128 4.67 -11.52 -4.06
C LYS A 128 3.16 -11.52 -3.81
N ARG A 129 2.60 -10.45 -3.22
CA ARG A 129 1.15 -10.33 -3.03
C ARG A 129 0.47 -9.87 -4.31
N GLN A 130 -0.63 -10.53 -4.66
CA GLN A 130 -1.48 -10.11 -5.76
C GLN A 130 -2.14 -8.76 -5.46
N LEU A 131 -2.26 -7.95 -6.51
CA LEU A 131 -2.90 -6.65 -6.50
C LEU A 131 -3.88 -6.55 -7.66
N ILE A 132 -4.99 -5.88 -7.41
CA ILE A 132 -6.00 -5.61 -8.43
C ILE A 132 -5.76 -4.18 -8.92
N ILE A 133 -5.52 -4.05 -10.22
CA ILE A 133 -5.38 -2.75 -10.87
C ILE A 133 -6.70 -2.44 -11.58
N THR A 134 -7.28 -1.28 -11.27
CA THR A 134 -8.49 -0.78 -11.93
C THR A 134 -8.22 0.54 -12.61
N SER A 135 -9.07 0.91 -13.59
CA SER A 135 -9.13 2.28 -14.06
C SER A 135 -9.40 3.23 -12.89
N PRO A 136 -8.88 4.47 -12.96
CA PRO A 136 -9.02 5.43 -11.88
C PRO A 136 -10.49 5.84 -11.74
N LEU A 137 -11.04 5.77 -10.53
CA LEU A 137 -12.42 6.20 -10.30
C LEU A 137 -12.57 7.73 -10.39
N ARG A 138 -11.53 8.46 -9.97
CA ARG A 138 -11.53 9.94 -9.90
C ARG A 138 -10.17 10.48 -10.27
N GLU A 139 -9.95 10.74 -11.55
CA GLU A 139 -8.69 11.28 -12.05
C GLU A 139 -8.41 12.68 -11.49
N THR A 140 -7.21 12.86 -10.96
CA THR A 140 -6.76 14.17 -10.47
C THR A 140 -5.85 14.84 -11.48
N LYS A 141 -6.21 16.07 -11.89
CA LYS A 141 -5.43 16.87 -12.86
C LYS A 141 -3.98 17.10 -12.43
N LYS A 142 -3.74 17.23 -11.12
CA LYS A 142 -2.38 17.41 -10.57
C LYS A 142 -1.50 16.17 -10.83
N GLN A 143 -2.08 14.98 -10.87
CA GLN A 143 -1.34 13.73 -10.99
C GLN A 143 -1.17 13.38 -12.46
N SER A 144 -2.17 13.64 -13.31
CA SER A 144 -2.03 13.46 -14.76
C SER A 144 -0.93 14.36 -15.33
N LYS A 145 -0.89 15.63 -14.93
CA LYS A 145 0.12 16.61 -15.38
C LYS A 145 1.55 16.35 -14.91
N GLN A 146 1.78 15.47 -13.93
CA GLN A 146 3.14 15.20 -13.44
C GLN A 146 3.94 14.41 -14.47
N ASN A 147 4.75 15.07 -15.27
CA ASN A 147 5.68 14.39 -16.16
C ASN A 147 6.92 13.98 -15.34
N PHE A 148 7.31 12.71 -15.49
CA PHE A 148 8.51 12.18 -14.86
C PHE A 148 9.50 11.91 -15.98
N GLU A 149 10.67 12.55 -15.89
CA GLU A 149 11.85 12.13 -16.63
C GLU A 149 12.47 10.98 -15.84
N LEU A 150 12.62 9.81 -16.48
CA LEU A 150 13.32 8.67 -15.90
C LEU A 150 14.81 9.01 -15.88
N ILE A 151 15.29 9.55 -14.75
CA ILE A 151 16.72 9.69 -14.46
C ILE A 151 17.12 8.35 -13.83
N GLU A 152 17.88 7.55 -14.60
CA GLU A 152 18.51 6.25 -14.31
C GLU A 152 18.15 5.49 -13.01
N LEU A 153 17.87 4.20 -13.17
CA LEU A 153 17.69 3.24 -12.09
C LEU A 153 19.07 2.70 -11.67
N ARG A 154 19.69 3.34 -10.68
CA ARG A 154 20.95 2.88 -10.06
C ARG A 154 20.72 1.76 -9.04
#